data_AF-A0AA95SEH5-F1
#
_entry.id   AF-A0AA95SEH5-F1
#
_cell.length_a   1.000
_cell.length_b   1.000
_cell.length_c   1.000
_cell.angle_alpha   90.00
_cell.angle_beta   90.00
_cell.angle_gamma   90.00
#
_symmetry.space_group_name_H-M   'P 1'
#
loop_
_entity.id
_entity.type
_entity.pdbx_description
1 polymer ?
#
loop_
_entity_poly.entity_id
_entity_poly.type
_entity_poly.pdbx_seq_one_letter_code
_entity_poly.pdbx_strand_id
1 'polypeptide(L)' 'MRNSNNRFNSGQTVKLKDTGEEVTILKWQYVKNMKRYSYIVKEHPGTFFFEEEFQTQ' A
#
# COMPACT_ATOMS: atom_id res chain seq x y z
N MET A 1 -2.46 -22.94 -0.34
CA MET A 1 -3.01 -21.67 -0.86
C MET A 1 -2.13 -20.54 -0.34
N ARG A 2 -1.42 -19.81 -1.22
CA ARG A 2 -0.53 -18.71 -0.81
C ARG A 2 -1.40 -17.50 -0.45
N ASN A 3 -1.77 -17.40 0.83
CA ASN A 3 -2.44 -16.23 1.38
C ASN A 3 -1.40 -15.11 1.42
N SER A 4 -1.28 -14.36 0.33
CA SER A 4 -0.46 -13.14 0.33
C SER A 4 -1.18 -12.18 1.27
N ASN A 5 -0.60 -12.00 2.46
CA ASN A 5 -1.25 -11.38 3.63
C ASN A 5 -1.21 -9.84 3.58
N ASN A 6 -1.13 -9.28 2.39
CA ASN A 6 -1.14 -7.84 2.13
C ASN A 6 -2.58 -7.35 2.17
N ARG A 7 -2.87 -6.32 2.99
CA ARG A 7 -4.23 -5.75 3.10
C ARG A 7 -4.76 -5.15 1.79
N PHE A 8 -3.86 -4.67 0.94
CA PHE A 8 -4.23 -4.00 -0.29
C PHE A 8 -3.63 -4.73 -1.50
N ASN A 9 -4.34 -4.71 -2.62
CA ASN A 9 -3.91 -5.34 -3.86
C ASN A 9 -3.67 -4.30 -4.96
N SER A 10 -2.85 -4.66 -5.95
CA SER A 10 -2.65 -3.83 -7.15
C SER A 10 -3.98 -3.54 -7.84
N GLY A 11 -4.21 -2.28 -8.20
CA GLY A 11 -5.45 -1.78 -8.79
C GLY A 11 -6.50 -1.31 -7.78
N GLN A 12 -6.27 -1.51 -6.47
CA GLN A 12 -7.18 -1.06 -5.43
C GLN A 12 -6.94 0.41 -5.08
N THR A 13 -8.01 1.21 -5.01
CA THR A 13 -7.95 2.58 -4.51
C THR A 13 -8.02 2.58 -2.99
N VAL A 14 -7.12 3.33 -2.36
CA VAL A 14 -7.00 3.46 -0.91
C VAL A 14 -6.81 4.91 -0.55
N LYS A 15 -7.21 5.31 0.65
CA LYS A 15 -7.05 6.69 1.11
C LYS A 15 -5.81 6.81 1.98
N LEU A 16 -4.94 7.76 1.69
CA LEU A 16 -3.83 8.12 2.55
C LEU A 16 -4.36 8.76 3.82
N LYS A 17 -3.91 8.29 4.98
CA LYS A 17 -4.33 8.79 6.28
C LYS A 17 -3.73 10.17 6.60
N ASP A 18 -2.54 10.45 6.06
CA ASP A 18 -1.81 11.70 6.26
C ASP A 18 -2.46 12.88 5.51
N THR A 19 -2.69 12.71 4.21
CA THR A 19 -3.21 13.77 3.34
C THR A 19 -4.72 13.68 3.10
N GLY A 20 -5.34 12.53 3.36
CA GLY A 20 -6.72 12.27 2.95
C GLY A 20 -6.87 12.09 1.43
N GLU A 21 -5.78 11.92 0.69
CA GLU A 21 -5.80 11.73 -0.76
C GLU A 21 -6.16 10.29 -1.11
N GLU A 22 -7.04 10.09 -2.11
CA GLU A 22 -7.33 8.78 -2.66
C GLU A 22 -6.29 8.44 -3.71
N VAL A 23 -5.59 7.32 -3.51
CA VAL A 23 -4.48 6.87 -4.34
C VAL A 23 -4.68 5.43 -4.77
N THR A 24 -4.26 5.09 -5.98
CA THR A 24 -4.41 3.73 -6.51
C THR A 24 -3.15 2.92 -6.25
N ILE A 25 -3.26 1.77 -5.56
CA ILE A 25 -2.14 0.85 -5.39
C ILE A 25 -1.69 0.33 -6.75
N LEU A 26 -0.44 0.57 -7.12
CA LEU A 26 0.18 0.09 -8.34
C LEU A 26 0.84 -1.28 -8.10
N LYS A 27 1.73 -1.34 -7.11
CA LYS A 27 2.49 -2.53 -6.75
C LYS A 27 2.73 -2.57 -5.26
N TRP A 28 2.88 -3.76 -4.71
CA TRP A 28 3.21 -3.97 -3.31
C TRP A 28 4.39 -4.94 -3.20
N GLN A 29 5.16 -4.80 -2.13
CA GLN A 29 6.33 -5.61 -1.89
C GLN A 29 6.46 -5.91 -0.39
N TYR A 30 6.83 -7.15 -0.07
CA TYR A 30 7.12 -7.53 1.30
C TYR A 30 8.57 -7.17 1.66
N VAL A 31 8.73 -6.24 2.59
CA VAL A 31 10.03 -5.85 3.14
C VAL A 31 10.35 -6.76 4.30
N LYS A 32 11.12 -7.83 4.03
CA LYS A 32 11.51 -8.84 5.04
C LYS A 32 12.19 -8.24 6.26
N ASN A 33 12.99 -7.19 6.06
CA ASN A 33 13.75 -6.54 7.14
C ASN A 33 12.83 -5.89 8.19
N MET A 34 11.70 -5.32 7.74
CA MET A 34 10.70 -4.69 8.63
C MET A 34 9.53 -5.62 8.94
N LYS A 35 9.47 -6.81 8.31
CA LYS A 35 8.30 -7.70 8.31
C LYS A 35 7.00 -7.00 7.91
N ARG A 36 7.09 -5.97 7.05
CA ARG A 36 5.97 -5.11 6.63
C ARG A 36 5.80 -5.14 5.12
N TYR A 37 4.58 -4.87 4.67
CA TYR A 37 4.29 -4.64 3.26
C TYR A 37 4.44 -3.16 2.94
N SER A 38 5.25 -2.86 1.91
CA SER A 38 5.29 -1.56 1.27
C SER A 38 4.42 -1.58 0.03
N TYR A 39 3.85 -0.43 -0.30
CA TYR A 39 2.94 -0.21 -1.40
C TYR A 39 3.40 1.01 -2.17
N ILE A 40 3.40 0.92 -3.49
CA ILE A 40 3.67 2.03 -4.39
C ILE A 40 2.38 2.32 -5.12
N VAL A 41 2.03 3.59 -5.18
CA VAL A 41 0.77 4.07 -5.74
C VAL A 41 1.01 4.67 -7.12
N LYS A 42 -0.03 4.70 -7.95
CA LYS A 42 0.05 5.15 -9.34
C LYS A 42 0.25 6.65 -9.42
N GLU A 43 -0.41 7.41 -8.54
CA GLU A 43 -0.29 8.87 -8.43
C GLU A 43 1.13 9.30 -8.02
N HIS A 44 1.79 8.51 -7.16
CA HIS A 44 3.13 8.79 -6.63
C HIS A 44 4.07 7.60 -6.81
N PRO A 45 4.51 7.30 -8.05
CA PRO A 45 5.34 6.12 -8.33
C PRO A 45 6.75 6.20 -7.73
N GLY A 46 7.20 7.40 -7.33
CA GLY A 46 8.46 7.65 -6.64
C GLY A 46 8.37 7.54 -5.11
N THR A 47 7.16 7.44 -4.56
CA THR A 47 6.93 7.37 -3.12
C THR A 47 6.42 5.98 -2.77
N PHE A 48 6.98 5.40 -1.71
CA PHE A 48 6.47 4.17 -1.13
C PHE A 48 5.75 4.49 0.17
N PHE A 49 4.66 3.78 0.40
CA PHE A 49 3.82 3.90 1.57
C PHE A 49 3.76 2.55 2.27
N PHE A 50 3.55 2.56 3.59
CA PHE A 50 3.34 1.33 4.35
C PHE A 50 1.86 1.08 4.57
N GLU A 51 1.51 -0.15 4.92
CA GLU A 51 0.11 -0.52 5.18
C GLU A 51 -0.58 0.39 6.22
N GLU A 52 0.17 0.85 7.22
CA GLU A 52 -0.32 1.69 8.32
C GLU A 52 -0.61 3.14 7.90
N GLU A 53 -0.04 3.58 6.78
CA GLU A 53 -0.24 4.93 6.22
C GLU A 53 -1.58 5.05 5.50
N PHE A 54 -2.19 3.91 5.15
CA PHE A 54 -3.49 3.87 4.52
C PHE A 54 -4.60 3.81 5.57
N GLN A 55 -5.70 4.47 5.25
CA GLN A 55 -6.90 4.40 6.04
C GLN A 55 -7.58 3.05 5.82
N THR A 56 -7.48 2.16 6.79
CA THR A 56 -8.31 0.95 6.86
C THR A 56 -9.70 1.36 7.34
N GLN A 57 -10.72 1.23 6.48
CA GLN A 57 -12.13 1.36 6.90
C GLN A 57 -12.52 0.30 7.92
#